data_AF-A0A964D1E7-F1
#
_entry.id   AF-A0A964D1E7-F1
#
_cell.length_a   1.000
_cell.length_b   1.000
_cell.length_c   1.000
_cell.angle_alpha   90.00
_cell.angle_beta   90.00
_cell.angle_gamma   90.00
#
_symmetry.space_group_name_H-M   'P 1'
#
loop_
_entity.id
_entity.type
_entity.pdbx_description
1 polymer ?
#
loop_
_entity_poly.entity_id
_entity_poly.type
_entity_poly.pdbx_seq_one_letter_code
_entity_poly.pdbx_strand_id
1 'polypeptide(L)'
;MILSAPAILIVEAKKENINAGLGQYVAEMYAAQLFNEREGNQVSKIYGVVTTGEIWKFLILEGQSVKIDLLEYFLNEVDKILGILAIGIQNS
;
A
#
# COMPACT_ATOMS: atom_id res chain seq x y z
N MET A 1 -0.81 -11.84 -13.16
CA MET A 1 -0.32 -11.59 -11.80
C MET A 1 -0.73 -12.79 -10.95
N ILE A 2 0.18 -13.35 -10.14
CA ILE A 2 -0.14 -14.39 -9.16
C ILE A 2 -0.03 -13.70 -7.80
N LEU A 3 -1.10 -13.73 -7.00
CA LEU A 3 -1.11 -13.22 -5.64
C LEU A 3 -0.78 -14.37 -4.69
N SER A 4 0.17 -14.16 -3.78
CA SER A 4 0.57 -15.12 -2.76
C SER A 4 0.21 -14.61 -1.38
N ALA A 5 -0.28 -15.48 -0.51
CA ALA A 5 -0.56 -15.13 0.87
C ALA A 5 0.68 -15.32 1.76
N PRO A 6 0.83 -14.51 2.83
CA PRO A 6 0.04 -13.32 3.12
C PRO A 6 0.45 -12.12 2.24
N ALA A 7 -0.53 -11.44 1.65
CA ALA A 7 -0.34 -10.18 0.95
C ALA A 7 -0.41 -9.02 1.94
N ILE A 8 0.74 -8.49 2.36
CA ILE A 8 0.85 -7.47 3.42
C ILE A 8 1.11 -6.05 2.88
N LEU A 9 1.66 -5.95 1.66
CA LEU A 9 2.04 -4.70 1.01
C LEU A 9 1.58 -4.72 -0.45
N ILE A 10 0.86 -3.69 -0.88
CA ILE A 10 0.44 -3.48 -2.26
C ILE A 10 1.18 -2.25 -2.80
N VAL A 11 1.68 -2.33 -4.03
CA VAL A 11 2.38 -1.21 -4.69
C VAL A 11 1.80 -1.01 -6.07
N GLU A 12 1.40 0.23 -6.38
CA GLU A 12 0.94 0.61 -7.71
C GLU A 12 1.78 1.77 -8.27
N ALA A 13 2.27 1.61 -9.50
CA ALA A 13 2.90 2.68 -10.26
C ALA A 13 1.88 3.32 -11.22
N LYS A 14 1.76 4.64 -11.18
CA LYS A 14 0.92 5.47 -12.07
C LYS A 14 1.80 6.34 -12.96
N LYS A 15 1.30 6.77 -14.12
CA LYS A 15 2.06 7.66 -15.02
C LYS A 15 2.05 9.12 -14.60
N GLU A 16 0.95 9.63 -14.05
CA GLU A 16 0.79 11.08 -13.84
C GLU A 16 0.15 11.42 -12.49
N ASN A 17 -1.16 11.20 -12.34
CA ASN A 17 -1.89 11.68 -11.15
C ASN A 17 -2.12 10.56 -10.14
N ILE A 18 -1.40 10.60 -9.02
CA ILE A 18 -1.52 9.67 -7.89
C ILE A 18 -2.95 9.65 -7.31
N ASN A 19 -3.65 10.80 -7.33
CA ASN A 19 -4.99 10.90 -6.77
C ASN A 19 -6.06 10.38 -7.74
N ALA A 20 -5.80 10.41 -9.06
CA ALA A 20 -6.71 9.90 -10.09
C ALA A 20 -6.65 8.36 -10.14
N GLY A 21 -7.31 7.71 -9.18
CA GLY A 21 -7.33 6.25 -9.06
C GLY A 21 -7.21 5.74 -7.64
N LEU A 22 -7.13 6.62 -6.63
CA LEU A 22 -6.98 6.21 -5.23
C LEU A 22 -8.11 5.26 -4.77
N GLY A 23 -9.34 5.48 -5.25
CA GLY A 23 -10.47 4.59 -4.96
C GLY A 23 -10.32 3.18 -5.53
N GLN A 24 -9.81 3.05 -6.77
CA GLN A 24 -9.50 1.75 -7.35
C GLN A 24 -8.38 1.06 -6.57
N TYR A 25 -7.32 1.81 -6.27
CA TYR A 25 -6.18 1.31 -5.51
C TYR A 25 -6.59 0.80 -4.11
N VAL A 26 -7.45 1.55 -3.40
CA VAL A 26 -8.03 1.11 -2.13
C VAL A 26 -8.87 -0.16 -2.29
N ALA A 27 -9.61 -0.30 -3.39
CA ALA A 27 -10.35 -1.53 -3.66
C ALA A 27 -9.42 -2.75 -3.86
N GLU A 28 -8.24 -2.55 -4.46
CA GLU A 28 -7.21 -3.60 -4.58
C GLU A 28 -6.62 -3.97 -3.21
N MET A 29 -6.37 -2.99 -2.33
CA MET A 29 -5.96 -3.24 -0.95
C MET A 29 -7.01 -4.06 -0.19
N TYR A 30 -8.29 -3.72 -0.35
CA TYR A 30 -9.40 -4.46 0.27
C TYR A 30 -9.53 -5.88 -0.29
N ALA A 31 -9.33 -6.06 -1.60
CA ALA A 31 -9.29 -7.38 -2.21
C ALA A 31 -8.14 -8.25 -1.65
N ALA A 32 -6.97 -7.64 -1.36
CA ALA A 32 -5.85 -8.34 -0.73
C ALA A 32 -6.17 -8.77 0.71
N GLN A 33 -6.88 -7.94 1.48
CA GLN A 33 -7.37 -8.32 2.80
C GLN A 33 -8.30 -9.54 2.72
N LEU A 34 -9.31 -9.50 1.85
CA LEU A 34 -10.23 -10.62 1.65
C LEU A 34 -9.51 -11.90 1.18
N PHE A 35 -8.48 -11.75 0.36
CA PHE A 35 -7.66 -12.87 -0.08
C PHE A 35 -6.91 -13.51 1.10
N ASN A 36 -6.27 -12.70 1.95
CA ASN A 36 -5.60 -13.21 3.15
C ASN A 36 -6.57 -13.95 4.09
N GLU A 37 -7.76 -13.38 4.33
CA GLU A 37 -8.81 -14.00 5.15
C GLU A 37 -9.21 -15.38 4.59
N ARG A 38 -9.38 -15.51 3.27
CA ARG A 38 -9.72 -16.77 2.60
C ARG A 38 -8.61 -17.81 2.68
N GLU A 39 -7.36 -17.39 2.67
CA GLU A 39 -6.18 -18.24 2.83
C GLU A 39 -5.88 -18.55 4.32
N GLY A 40 -6.74 -18.12 5.25
CA GLY A 40 -6.59 -18.38 6.69
C GLY A 40 -5.54 -17.50 7.39
N ASN A 41 -5.08 -16.43 6.74
CA ASN A 41 -4.10 -15.49 7.29
C ASN A 41 -4.80 -14.28 7.89
N GLN A 42 -4.71 -14.11 9.21
CA GLN A 42 -5.25 -12.93 9.90
C GLN A 42 -4.25 -11.77 9.84
N VAL A 43 -4.27 -11.05 8.72
CA VAL A 43 -3.47 -9.83 8.54
C VAL A 43 -4.30 -8.64 9.02
N SER A 44 -3.84 -7.97 10.08
CA SER A 44 -4.57 -6.83 10.67
C SER A 44 -4.50 -5.55 9.82
N LYS A 45 -3.46 -5.41 9.00
CA LYS A 45 -3.17 -4.20 8.22
C LYS A 45 -2.65 -4.56 6.83
N ILE A 46 -3.18 -3.90 5.81
CA ILE A 46 -2.61 -3.90 4.47
C ILE A 46 -1.94 -2.56 4.26
N TYR A 47 -0.64 -2.58 3.99
CA TYR A 47 0.14 -1.40 3.65
C TYR A 47 0.04 -1.14 2.14
N GLY A 48 -0.07 0.12 1.78
CA GLY A 48 -0.22 0.55 0.39
C GLY A 48 0.74 1.66 0.02
N VAL A 49 1.24 1.61 -1.20
CA VAL A 49 2.05 2.64 -1.84
C VAL A 49 1.54 2.90 -3.25
N VAL A 50 1.32 4.17 -3.57
CA VAL A 50 1.11 4.63 -4.95
C VAL A 50 2.25 5.56 -5.33
N THR A 51 2.83 5.37 -6.51
CA THR A 51 3.97 6.16 -6.96
C THR A 51 3.92 6.52 -8.44
N THR A 52 4.50 7.66 -8.82
CA THR A 52 4.82 7.98 -10.22
C THR A 52 6.27 7.65 -10.60
N GLY A 53 7.03 7.05 -9.69
CA GLY A 53 8.49 6.98 -9.73
C GLY A 53 9.12 8.20 -9.06
N GLU A 54 8.59 9.40 -9.31
CA GLU A 54 9.07 10.65 -8.73
C GLU A 54 8.42 11.00 -7.38
N ILE A 55 7.12 10.74 -7.26
CA ILE A 55 6.33 11.04 -6.06
C ILE A 55 5.81 9.73 -5.48
N TRP A 56 5.82 9.60 -4.16
CA TRP A 56 5.42 8.42 -3.41
C TRP A 56 4.42 8.81 -2.34
N LYS A 57 3.31 8.07 -2.25
CA LYS A 57 2.24 8.28 -1.28
C LYS A 57 1.87 6.97 -0.61
N PHE A 58 1.68 7.02 0.70
CA PHE A 58 1.52 5.84 1.55
C PHE A 58 0.12 5.76 2.14
N LEU A 59 -0.39 4.54 2.26
CA LEU A 59 -1.72 4.21 2.76
C LEU A 59 -1.66 3.02 3.71
N ILE A 60 -2.61 2.96 4.64
CA ILE A 60 -2.86 1.79 5.49
C ILE A 60 -4.35 1.49 5.47
N LEU A 61 -4.72 0.26 5.11
CA LEU A 61 -6.05 -0.29 5.32
C LEU A 61 -6.06 -1.12 6.60
N GLU A 62 -6.97 -0.80 7.51
CA GLU A 62 -7.19 -1.51 8.77
C GLU A 62 -8.70 -1.70 8.98
N GLY A 63 -9.16 -2.95 8.92
CA GLY A 63 -10.59 -3.28 8.94
C GLY A 63 -11.32 -2.72 7.73
N GLN A 64 -12.12 -1.67 7.92
CA GLN A 64 -12.86 -0.98 6.85
C GLN A 64 -12.45 0.49 6.70
N SER A 65 -11.35 0.89 7.35
CA SER A 65 -10.86 2.27 7.35
C SER A 65 -9.53 2.37 6.64
N VAL A 66 -9.41 3.35 5.75
CA VAL A 66 -8.15 3.68 5.08
C VAL A 66 -7.59 4.97 5.67
N LYS A 67 -6.33 4.91 6.09
CA LYS A 67 -5.53 6.06 6.49
C LYS A 67 -4.61 6.40 5.32
N ILE A 68 -4.61 7.66 4.91
CA ILE A 68 -3.78 8.17 3.80
C ILE A 68 -2.79 9.14 4.42
N ASP A 69 -1.50 8.96 4.13
CA ASP A 69 -0.50 9.97 4.47
C ASP A 69 -0.75 11.23 3.63
N LEU A 70 -0.85 12.37 4.29
CA LEU A 70 -1.02 13.67 3.64
C LEU A 70 0.28 14.17 3.03
N LEU A 71 1.41 13.65 3.50
CA LEU A 71 2.72 13.94 2.94
C LEU A 71 2.96 13.14 1.67
N GLU A 72 3.57 13.82 0.71
CA GLU A 72 4.13 13.21 -0.49
C GLU A 72 5.64 13.18 -0.32
N TYR A 73 6.24 12.05 -0.66
CA TYR A 73 7.68 11.84 -0.58
C TYR A 73 8.25 11.82 -1.99
N PHE A 74 9.32 12.58 -2.21
CA PHE A 74 9.96 12.66 -3.51
C PHE A 74 11.06 11.61 -3.65
N LEU A 75 11.39 11.21 -4.88
CA LEU A 75 12.40 10.18 -5.16
C LEU A 75 13.76 10.47 -4.52
N ASN A 76 14.12 11.74 -4.32
CA ASN A 76 15.36 12.13 -3.65
C ASN A 76 15.36 11.85 -2.13
N GLU A 77 14.20 11.54 -1.53
CA GLU A 77 14.03 11.12 -0.14
C GLU A 77 14.05 9.58 -0.02
N VAL A 78 14.96 8.93 -0.75
CA VAL A 78 15.07 7.46 -0.84
C VAL A 78 15.16 6.81 0.54
N ASP A 79 15.91 7.41 1.46
CA ASP A 79 16.09 6.93 2.83
C ASP A 79 14.76 6.87 3.60
N LYS A 80 13.89 7.88 3.44
CA LYS A 80 12.56 7.90 4.05
C LYS A 80 11.63 6.88 3.40
N ILE A 81 11.61 6.83 2.06
CA ILE A 81 10.78 5.89 1.30
C ILE A 81 11.11 4.45 1.71
N LEU A 82 12.39 4.09 1.72
CA LEU A 82 12.86 2.76 2.13
C LEU A 82 12.58 2.50 3.61
N GLY A 83 12.74 3.52 4.48
CA GLY A 83 12.41 3.41 5.90
C GLY A 83 10.93 3.09 6.13
N ILE A 84 10.01 3.78 5.45
CA ILE A 84 8.57 3.54 5.56
C ILE A 84 8.21 2.13 5.07
N LEU A 85 8.76 1.72 3.92
CA LEU A 85 8.55 0.37 3.37
C LEU A 85 9.04 -0.72 4.33
N ALA A 86 10.24 -0.54 4.91
CA ALA A 86 10.81 -1.48 5.86
C ALA A 86 9.96 -1.59 7.13
N ILE A 87 9.48 -0.46 7.67
CA ILE A 87 8.59 -0.42 8.84
C ILE A 87 7.26 -1.12 8.54
N GLY A 88 6.71 -0.95 7.33
CA GLY A 88 5.51 -1.66 6.89
C GLY A 88 5.68 -3.18 6.94
N ILE A 89 6.80 -3.68 6.41
CA ILE A 89 7.14 -5.12 6.36
C ILE A 89 7.44 -5.69 7.77
N GLN A 90 8.07 -4.92 8.65
CA GLN A 90 8.42 -5.39 10.01
C GLN A 90 7.22 -5.47 10.96
N ASN A 91 6.19 -4.66 10.72
CA ASN A 91 4.98 -4.60 11.56
C ASN A 91 3.82 -5.47 11.03
N SER A 92 4.04 -6.25 9.98
CA SER A 92 3.03 -7.12 9.36
C SER A 92 3.01 -8.53 9.92
#